data_AF-A0A8X6U6E0-F1
#
_entry.id   AF-A0A8X6U6E0-F1
#
_cell.length_a   1.000
_cell.length_b   1.000
_cell.length_c   1.000
_cell.angle_alpha   90.00
_cell.angle_beta   90.00
_cell.angle_gamma   90.00
#
_symmetry.space_group_name_H-M   'P 1'
#
loop_
_entity.id
_entity.type
_entity.pdbx_description
1 polymer ?
#
loop_
_entity_poly.entity_id
_entity_poly.type
_entity_poly.pdbx_seq_one_letter_code
_entity_poly.pdbx_strand_id
1 'polypeptide(L)'
;MHVKGLFAFDLEVCKVERECGWEQGGVHGDGRYHLLAKGTGLHDKSWHYDYLKLLLGTGLITSSVEKWRPRRKLLAPCFHTDILRGFLTIFNERSQTLVEYLRLETKKEFTNIGTPVTLTTLDIIYEAMLGSSVEALENNSAQYITAMKKLLNINMSRVLKFWEWSTFIHDLTSGREEKRVVKLINDVTKSVIQERKKQYLNGHKNVRGKRKALMDLLLELHFETKELSEEDICEEVNTFVAAGHETVAHTITWALYLVGLYPDVQAKIHEELDGIFGTDGNRYVTETDLNDLKYLECVLKSPRPLQVNSSSTDGMESL
;
A
#
# COMPACT_ATOMS: atom_id res chain seq x y z
N MET A 1 17.64 9.63 -20.05
CA MET A 1 16.68 8.52 -20.26
C MET A 1 16.00 8.26 -18.92
N HIS A 2 14.87 8.93 -18.68
CA HIS A 2 14.25 9.06 -17.35
C HIS A 2 13.36 7.86 -16.99
N VAL A 3 13.65 7.25 -15.85
CA VAL A 3 12.84 6.21 -15.21
C VAL A 3 11.63 6.89 -14.56
N LYS A 4 10.53 7.03 -15.30
CA LYS A 4 9.24 7.52 -14.80
C LYS A 4 8.22 6.38 -14.90
N GLY A 5 7.70 5.92 -13.76
CA GLY A 5 6.42 5.21 -13.68
C GLY A 5 6.45 3.71 -13.41
N LEU A 6 6.85 3.28 -12.20
CA LEU A 6 6.58 1.90 -11.76
C LEU A 6 5.47 1.72 -10.71
N PHE A 7 4.96 2.79 -10.08
CA PHE A 7 3.85 2.66 -9.13
C PHE A 7 2.96 3.90 -9.18
N ALA A 8 2.15 4.01 -10.23
CA ALA A 8 1.07 4.99 -10.31
C ALA A 8 -0.27 4.26 -10.11
N PHE A 9 -0.78 4.28 -8.88
CA PHE A 9 -2.20 4.06 -8.61
C PHE A 9 -2.90 5.43 -8.68
N ASP A 10 -3.34 5.79 -9.88
CA ASP A 10 -4.15 6.97 -10.15
C ASP A 10 -5.62 6.57 -10.27
N LEU A 11 -6.48 7.15 -9.43
CA LEU A 11 -7.92 7.28 -9.69
C LEU A 11 -8.62 8.40 -8.89
N GLU A 12 -7.96 9.09 -7.95
CA GLU A 12 -8.62 10.13 -7.12
C GLU A 12 -8.09 11.57 -7.24
N VAL A 13 -6.97 11.80 -7.94
CA VAL A 13 -6.35 13.15 -8.00
C VAL A 13 -7.24 14.16 -8.74
N CYS A 14 -7.99 13.73 -9.74
CA CYS A 14 -8.66 14.62 -10.69
C CYS A 14 -9.95 15.28 -10.15
N LYS A 15 -10.43 14.87 -8.96
CA LYS A 15 -11.69 15.42 -8.40
C LYS A 15 -11.44 16.58 -7.42
N VAL A 16 -10.28 16.62 -6.78
CA VAL A 16 -9.95 17.56 -5.68
C VAL A 16 -9.39 18.88 -6.19
N GLU A 17 -8.75 18.87 -7.37
CA GLU A 17 -8.20 20.09 -7.99
C GLU A 17 -9.25 21.18 -8.26
N ARG A 18 -10.54 20.82 -8.38
CA ARG A 18 -11.64 21.79 -8.56
C ARG A 18 -12.13 22.44 -7.27
N GLU A 19 -11.91 21.83 -6.11
CA GLU A 19 -12.36 22.36 -4.82
C GLU A 19 -11.31 23.25 -4.15
N CYS A 20 -10.03 23.09 -4.52
CA CYS A 20 -8.90 23.79 -3.88
C CYS A 20 -8.40 25.06 -4.61
N GLY A 21 -9.07 25.52 -5.67
CA GLY A 21 -8.78 26.82 -6.30
C GLY A 21 -7.44 26.92 -7.05
N TRP A 22 -6.88 25.82 -7.54
CA TRP A 22 -5.67 25.84 -8.37
C TRP A 22 -6.05 26.05 -9.85
N GLU A 23 -5.69 27.21 -10.42
CA GLU A 23 -5.94 27.52 -11.84
C GLU A 23 -5.13 26.62 -12.77
N GLN A 24 -5.79 26.08 -13.80
CA GLN A 24 -5.22 25.12 -14.74
C GLN A 24 -4.26 25.77 -15.74
N GLY A 25 -3.01 25.30 -15.76
CA GLY A 25 -2.22 25.23 -17.00
C GLY A 25 -2.62 23.96 -17.74
N GLY A 26 -3.47 24.10 -18.76
CA GLY A 26 -3.95 22.97 -19.56
C GLY A 26 -2.84 22.26 -20.37
N VAL A 27 -3.19 21.03 -20.80
CA VAL A 27 -2.61 20.18 -21.87
C VAL A 27 -2.08 18.83 -21.35
N HIS A 28 -2.59 17.74 -21.98
CA HIS A 28 -2.23 16.31 -21.86
C HIS A 28 -2.95 15.39 -20.83
N GLY A 29 -4.27 15.53 -20.66
CA GLY A 29 -5.09 14.50 -19.99
C GLY A 29 -5.68 13.42 -20.93
N ASP A 30 -6.11 13.78 -22.14
CA ASP A 30 -7.18 13.05 -22.84
C ASP A 30 -6.86 11.56 -23.19
N GLY A 31 -5.65 11.27 -23.68
CA GLY A 31 -5.29 9.91 -24.14
C GLY A 31 -5.14 8.88 -23.01
N ARG A 32 -4.60 9.28 -21.85
CA ARG A 32 -4.40 8.39 -20.69
C ARG A 32 -5.72 8.08 -19.99
N TYR A 33 -6.61 9.07 -19.92
CA TYR A 33 -7.98 8.87 -19.42
C TYR A 33 -8.79 7.98 -20.37
N HIS A 34 -8.61 8.08 -21.69
CA HIS A 34 -9.30 7.20 -22.63
C HIS A 34 -8.92 5.72 -22.45
N LEU A 35 -7.62 5.43 -22.29
CA LEU A 35 -7.08 4.08 -22.11
C LEU A 35 -7.47 3.45 -20.76
N LEU A 36 -7.59 4.25 -19.70
CA LEU A 36 -7.87 3.77 -18.34
C LEU A 36 -9.36 3.81 -17.96
N ALA A 37 -10.12 4.81 -18.44
CA ALA A 37 -11.50 5.02 -18.05
C ALA A 37 -12.51 4.30 -18.95
N LYS A 38 -12.21 4.11 -20.24
CA LYS A 38 -12.99 3.19 -21.08
C LYS A 38 -12.41 1.79 -20.87
N GLY A 39 -13.03 1.02 -19.99
CA GLY A 39 -12.78 -0.42 -19.83
C GLY A 39 -13.16 -1.27 -21.06
N THR A 40 -12.79 -0.82 -22.26
CA THR A 40 -13.21 -1.35 -23.56
C THR A 40 -12.11 -2.10 -24.29
N GLY A 41 -11.21 -2.76 -23.56
CA GLY A 41 -10.28 -3.74 -24.12
C GLY A 41 -9.78 -4.70 -23.04
N LEU A 42 -9.82 -6.01 -23.31
CA LEU A 42 -9.09 -7.01 -22.55
C LEU A 42 -7.58 -6.77 -22.74
N HIS A 43 -7.03 -5.81 -22.01
CA HIS A 43 -5.59 -5.60 -21.99
C HIS A 43 -5.03 -6.27 -20.75
N ASP A 44 -4.29 -7.34 -20.99
CA ASP A 44 -3.43 -7.91 -19.96
C ASP A 44 -2.43 -6.88 -19.46
N LYS A 45 -1.97 -7.08 -18.23
CA LYS A 45 -0.93 -6.24 -17.63
C LYS A 45 0.34 -6.28 -18.47
N SER A 46 1.10 -5.19 -18.44
CA SER A 46 2.37 -5.09 -19.15
C SER A 46 3.36 -6.18 -18.69
N TRP A 47 4.27 -6.57 -19.58
CA TRP A 47 5.24 -7.67 -19.39
C TRP A 47 6.04 -7.61 -18.08
N HIS A 48 6.31 -6.43 -17.52
CA HIS A 48 7.07 -6.31 -16.26
C HIS A 48 6.30 -6.83 -15.04
N TYR A 49 4.96 -6.96 -15.11
CA TYR A 49 4.16 -7.60 -14.06
C TYR A 49 4.46 -9.09 -13.94
N ASP A 50 5.02 -9.73 -14.98
CA ASP A 50 5.42 -11.14 -14.91
C ASP A 50 6.53 -11.38 -13.88
N TYR A 51 7.35 -10.38 -13.57
CA TYR A 51 8.39 -10.49 -12.55
C TYR A 51 7.78 -10.57 -11.15
N LEU A 52 6.63 -9.93 -10.92
CA LEU A 52 5.92 -9.99 -9.64
C LEU A 52 5.23 -11.34 -9.43
N LYS A 53 4.99 -12.13 -10.48
CA LYS A 53 4.35 -13.46 -10.37
C LYS A 53 5.14 -14.42 -9.49
N LEU A 54 6.45 -14.23 -9.31
CA LEU A 54 7.22 -15.08 -8.41
C LEU A 54 6.72 -14.97 -6.96
N LEU A 55 6.33 -13.77 -6.50
CA LEU A 55 5.78 -13.55 -5.17
C LEU A 55 4.25 -13.63 -5.14
N LEU A 56 3.59 -12.94 -6.08
CA LEU A 56 2.14 -12.72 -6.07
C LEU A 56 1.37 -13.80 -6.81
N GLY A 57 2.08 -14.72 -7.49
CA GLY A 57 1.48 -15.73 -8.35
C GLY A 57 0.54 -15.08 -9.38
N THR A 58 -0.67 -15.61 -9.47
CA THR A 58 -1.76 -15.09 -10.29
C THR A 58 -2.87 -14.43 -9.46
N GLY A 59 -2.48 -13.72 -8.39
CA GLY A 59 -3.37 -12.89 -7.56
C GLY A 59 -3.92 -11.66 -8.29
N LEU A 60 -4.66 -10.81 -7.58
CA LEU A 60 -5.41 -9.70 -8.18
C LEU A 60 -4.58 -8.68 -8.99
N ILE A 61 -3.29 -8.52 -8.69
CA ILE A 61 -2.43 -7.55 -9.40
C ILE A 61 -1.84 -8.11 -10.70
N THR A 62 -1.58 -9.42 -10.75
CA THR A 62 -0.85 -10.12 -11.82
C THR A 62 -1.71 -11.06 -12.66
N SER A 63 -2.98 -11.25 -12.28
CA SER A 63 -3.95 -12.09 -13.00
C SER A 63 -4.32 -11.52 -14.37
N SER A 64 -4.64 -12.44 -15.29
CA SER A 64 -5.28 -12.10 -16.56
C SER A 64 -6.71 -11.60 -16.32
N VAL A 65 -7.30 -10.95 -17.32
CA VAL A 65 -8.63 -10.34 -17.21
C VAL A 65 -9.72 -11.37 -16.85
N GLU A 66 -9.61 -12.60 -17.36
CA GLU A 66 -10.57 -13.69 -17.14
C GLU A 66 -10.60 -14.15 -15.69
N LYS A 67 -9.43 -14.21 -15.03
CA LYS A 67 -9.29 -14.58 -13.62
C LYS A 67 -9.58 -13.37 -12.71
N TRP A 68 -9.15 -12.18 -13.12
CA TRP A 68 -9.26 -10.95 -12.34
C TRP A 68 -10.71 -10.50 -12.10
N ARG A 69 -11.56 -10.48 -13.13
CA ARG A 69 -12.95 -9.99 -13.04
C ARG A 69 -13.78 -10.73 -11.97
N PRO A 70 -13.87 -12.07 -11.99
CA PRO A 70 -14.64 -12.79 -10.97
C PRO A 70 -14.03 -12.62 -9.58
N ARG A 71 -12.69 -12.68 -9.44
CA ARG A 71 -12.02 -12.48 -8.15
C ARG A 71 -12.26 -11.10 -7.56
N ARG A 72 -12.13 -10.04 -8.37
CA ARG A 72 -12.42 -8.68 -7.92
C ARG A 72 -13.86 -8.55 -7.42
N LYS A 73 -14.81 -9.16 -8.13
CA LYS A 73 -16.22 -9.15 -7.72
C LYS A 73 -16.43 -9.87 -6.38
N LEU A 74 -15.77 -11.01 -6.17
CA LEU A 74 -15.84 -11.77 -4.92
C LEU A 74 -15.24 -11.01 -3.74
N LEU A 75 -14.12 -10.32 -3.93
CA LEU A 75 -13.35 -9.68 -2.85
C LEU A 75 -13.78 -8.24 -2.56
N ALA A 76 -14.42 -7.54 -3.50
CA ALA A 76 -14.87 -6.16 -3.32
C ALA A 76 -15.71 -5.90 -2.04
N PRO A 77 -16.60 -6.80 -1.59
CA PRO A 77 -17.37 -6.59 -0.36
C PRO A 77 -16.53 -6.40 0.91
N CYS A 78 -15.29 -6.91 0.95
CA CYS A 78 -14.36 -6.78 2.09
C CYS A 78 -13.83 -5.34 2.28
N PHE A 79 -14.01 -4.46 1.30
CA PHE A 79 -13.54 -3.07 1.33
C PHE A 79 -14.67 -2.06 1.43
N HIS A 80 -15.86 -2.51 1.85
CA HIS A 80 -16.96 -1.60 2.07
C HIS A 80 -16.73 -0.75 3.32
N THR A 81 -17.23 0.49 3.29
CA THR A 81 -17.07 1.50 4.36
C THR A 81 -17.41 0.97 5.76
N ASP A 82 -18.50 0.22 5.92
CA ASP A 82 -18.84 -0.45 7.19
C ASP A 82 -17.70 -1.29 7.80
N ILE A 83 -16.92 -2.00 6.96
CA ILE A 83 -15.78 -2.80 7.42
C ILE A 83 -14.61 -1.89 7.75
N LEU A 84 -14.36 -0.90 6.87
CA LEU A 84 -13.28 0.07 7.04
C LEU A 84 -13.42 0.87 8.34
N ARG A 85 -14.65 1.22 8.73
CA ARG A 85 -14.93 1.84 10.05
C ARG A 85 -14.45 0.99 11.21
N GLY A 86 -14.56 -0.33 11.09
CA GLY A 86 -14.04 -1.26 12.09
C GLY A 86 -12.50 -1.31 12.15
N PHE A 87 -11.79 -0.83 11.13
CA PHE A 87 -10.32 -0.74 11.15
C PHE A 87 -9.81 0.48 11.91
N LEU A 88 -10.68 1.45 12.22
CA LEU A 88 -10.26 2.69 12.87
C LEU A 88 -9.64 2.45 14.26
N THR A 89 -10.15 1.47 15.02
CA THR A 89 -9.54 1.06 16.30
C THR A 89 -8.11 0.55 16.10
N ILE A 90 -7.88 -0.31 15.09
CA ILE A 90 -6.56 -0.84 14.76
C ILE A 90 -5.61 0.28 14.34
N PHE A 91 -6.09 1.21 13.51
CA PHE A 91 -5.28 2.36 13.10
C PHE A 91 -4.86 3.19 14.30
N ASN A 92 -5.78 3.50 15.22
CA ASN A 92 -5.47 4.25 16.43
C ASN A 92 -4.45 3.53 17.33
N GLU A 93 -4.66 2.25 17.62
CA GLU A 93 -3.77 1.46 18.47
C GLU A 93 -2.35 1.40 17.89
N ARG A 94 -2.21 1.05 16.61
CA ARG A 94 -0.90 0.94 15.96
C ARG A 94 -0.24 2.30 15.75
N SER A 95 -1.01 3.35 15.45
CA SER A 95 -0.49 4.72 15.39
C SER A 95 0.03 5.18 16.74
N GLN A 96 -0.62 4.83 17.85
CA GLN A 96 -0.12 5.15 19.19
C GLN A 96 1.20 4.44 19.49
N THR A 97 1.33 3.15 19.17
CA THR A 97 2.61 2.43 19.31
C THR A 97 3.73 3.11 18.52
N LEU A 98 3.45 3.56 17.30
CA LEU A 98 4.42 4.32 16.49
C LEU A 98 4.78 5.66 17.14
N VAL A 99 3.81 6.40 17.67
CA VAL A 99 4.07 7.67 18.37
C VAL A 99 4.95 7.45 19.59
N GLU A 100 4.69 6.41 20.40
CA GLU A 100 5.56 6.08 21.55
C GLU A 100 6.98 5.71 21.11
N TYR A 101 7.12 4.94 20.03
CA TYR A 101 8.44 4.66 19.46
C TYR A 101 9.16 5.95 19.03
N LEU A 102 8.48 6.84 18.30
CA LEU A 102 9.06 8.10 17.84
C LEU A 102 9.39 9.05 19.00
N ARG A 103 8.61 9.03 20.10
CA ARG A 103 8.91 9.81 21.31
C ARG A 103 10.26 9.42 21.90
N LEU A 104 10.61 8.13 21.91
CA LEU A 104 11.90 7.65 22.40
C LEU A 104 13.07 8.08 21.49
N GLU A 105 12.80 8.19 20.20
CA GLU A 105 13.78 8.58 19.18
C GLU A 105 14.10 10.08 19.18
N THR A 106 13.26 10.94 19.79
CA THR A 106 13.50 12.40 19.87
C THR A 106 14.80 12.79 20.60
N LYS A 107 15.40 11.86 21.34
CA LYS A 107 16.70 12.04 22.00
C LYS A 107 17.89 11.96 21.04
N LYS A 108 17.68 11.44 19.82
CA LYS A 108 18.73 11.31 18.80
C LYS A 108 18.75 12.55 17.91
N GLU A 109 19.90 12.84 17.33
CA GLU A 109 20.07 13.96 16.39
C GLU A 109 19.28 13.73 15.10
N PHE A 110 19.31 12.49 14.57
CA PHE A 110 18.57 12.08 13.40
C PHE A 110 18.06 10.65 13.54
N THR A 111 16.82 10.41 13.08
CA THR A 111 16.21 9.08 13.03
C THR A 111 15.59 8.84 11.66
N ASN A 112 15.83 7.64 11.11
CA ASN A 112 15.16 7.18 9.90
C ASN A 112 13.74 6.73 10.25
N ILE A 113 12.74 7.56 9.91
CA ILE A 113 11.32 7.28 10.17
C ILE A 113 10.72 6.23 9.21
N GLY A 114 11.36 5.97 8.06
CA GLY A 114 10.80 5.09 7.03
C GLY A 114 10.64 3.66 7.51
N THR A 115 11.67 3.09 8.17
CA THR A 115 11.59 1.72 8.70
C THR A 115 10.49 1.52 9.76
N PRO A 116 10.38 2.34 10.83
CA PRO A 116 9.30 2.16 11.81
C PRO A 116 7.91 2.42 11.22
N VAL A 117 7.77 3.35 10.27
CA VAL A 117 6.50 3.56 9.53
C VAL A 117 6.15 2.31 8.70
N THR A 118 7.10 1.73 7.96
CA THR A 118 6.87 0.47 7.22
C THR A 118 6.43 -0.66 8.14
N LEU A 119 7.10 -0.86 9.28
CA LEU A 119 6.70 -1.89 10.27
C LEU A 119 5.29 -1.65 10.80
N THR A 120 4.94 -0.41 11.11
CA THR A 120 3.60 -0.07 11.61
C THR A 120 2.52 -0.34 10.58
N THR A 121 2.74 0.05 9.31
CA THR A 121 1.78 -0.24 8.23
C THR A 121 1.64 -1.73 7.94
N LEU A 122 2.71 -2.50 8.17
CA LEU A 122 2.69 -3.95 8.07
C LEU A 122 1.80 -4.55 9.16
N ASP A 123 1.97 -4.12 10.42
CA ASP A 123 1.12 -4.55 11.53
C ASP A 123 -0.35 -4.20 11.29
N ILE A 124 -0.62 -2.99 10.79
CA ILE A 124 -1.97 -2.55 10.42
C ILE A 124 -2.59 -3.47 9.36
N ILE A 125 -1.88 -3.79 8.27
CA ILE A 125 -2.48 -4.62 7.20
C ILE A 125 -2.71 -6.06 7.66
N TYR A 126 -1.80 -6.64 8.44
CA TYR A 126 -1.96 -7.98 9.01
C TYR A 126 -3.16 -8.05 9.95
N GLU A 127 -3.31 -7.06 10.83
CA GLU A 127 -4.39 -7.05 11.80
C GLU A 127 -5.74 -6.73 11.16
N ALA A 128 -5.79 -5.74 10.27
CA ALA A 128 -7.02 -5.32 9.60
C ALA A 128 -7.54 -6.40 8.63
N MET A 129 -6.66 -6.94 7.76
CA MET A 129 -7.09 -7.83 6.68
C MET A 129 -7.07 -9.31 7.09
N LEU A 130 -6.09 -9.70 7.91
CA LEU A 130 -5.87 -11.11 8.27
C LEU A 130 -6.31 -11.45 9.70
N GLY A 131 -6.58 -10.44 10.53
CA GLY A 131 -7.02 -10.63 11.91
C GLY A 131 -5.95 -11.30 12.77
N SER A 132 -4.67 -11.10 12.44
CA SER A 132 -3.53 -11.67 13.16
C SER A 132 -2.54 -10.55 13.47
N SER A 133 -2.03 -10.52 14.70
CA SER A 133 -0.98 -9.59 15.14
C SER A 133 0.39 -10.19 14.81
N VAL A 134 1.23 -9.47 14.06
CA VAL A 134 2.63 -9.88 13.79
C VAL A 134 3.60 -9.14 14.72
N GLU A 135 3.17 -8.02 15.31
CA GLU A 135 3.96 -7.15 16.20
C GLU A 135 5.34 -6.86 15.61
N ALA A 136 5.36 -6.56 14.31
CA ALA A 136 6.56 -6.39 13.50
C ALA A 136 7.43 -5.25 14.05
N LEU A 137 6.81 -4.17 14.54
CA LEU A 137 7.53 -3.05 15.15
C LEU A 137 8.24 -3.44 16.45
N GLU A 138 7.57 -4.17 17.34
CA GLU A 138 8.08 -4.56 18.66
C GLU A 138 9.11 -5.69 18.56
N ASN A 139 8.82 -6.70 17.73
CA ASN A 139 9.72 -7.84 17.50
C ASN A 139 10.88 -7.51 16.57
N ASN A 140 10.97 -6.27 16.09
CA ASN A 140 11.93 -5.83 15.08
C ASN A 140 12.05 -6.87 13.95
N SER A 141 10.95 -7.09 13.23
CA SER A 141 10.86 -8.02 12.09
C SER A 141 11.68 -7.54 10.88
N ALA A 142 12.91 -7.10 11.12
CA ALA A 142 13.90 -6.65 10.17
C ALA A 142 14.14 -7.69 9.07
N GLN A 143 13.96 -8.98 9.36
CA GLN A 143 14.09 -10.04 8.35
C GLN A 143 13.05 -9.91 7.23
N TYR A 144 11.77 -9.70 7.55
CA TYR A 144 10.71 -9.52 6.55
C TYR A 144 10.93 -8.24 5.74
N ILE A 145 11.20 -7.11 6.40
CA ILE A 145 11.44 -5.84 5.70
C ILE A 145 12.69 -5.91 4.82
N THR A 146 13.77 -6.50 5.32
CA THR A 146 15.02 -6.65 4.56
C THR A 146 14.78 -7.53 3.34
N ALA A 147 14.01 -8.62 3.50
CA ALA A 147 13.58 -9.48 2.40
C ALA A 147 12.75 -8.70 1.36
N MET A 148 11.70 -7.99 1.78
CA MET A 148 10.86 -7.19 0.88
C MET A 148 11.65 -6.10 0.14
N LYS A 149 12.48 -5.32 0.84
CA LYS A 149 13.34 -4.31 0.21
C LYS A 149 14.30 -4.94 -0.81
N LYS A 150 14.88 -6.09 -0.48
CA LYS A 150 15.78 -6.81 -1.39
C LYS A 150 15.04 -7.30 -2.64
N LEU A 151 13.82 -7.83 -2.48
CA LEU A 151 12.98 -8.26 -3.60
C LEU A 151 12.62 -7.08 -4.52
N LEU A 152 12.19 -5.96 -3.95
CA LEU A 152 11.86 -4.75 -4.71
C LEU A 152 13.08 -4.23 -5.50
N ASN A 153 14.27 -4.24 -4.89
CA ASN A 153 15.50 -3.85 -5.56
C ASN A 153 15.89 -4.80 -6.71
N ILE A 154 15.73 -6.11 -6.52
CA ILE A 154 15.97 -7.10 -7.58
C ILE A 154 15.00 -6.88 -8.74
N ASN A 155 13.71 -6.69 -8.45
CA ASN A 155 12.69 -6.44 -9.48
C ASN A 155 12.94 -5.13 -10.23
N MET A 156 13.27 -4.05 -9.52
CA MET A 156 13.60 -2.77 -10.15
C MET A 156 14.87 -2.87 -11.02
N SER A 157 15.91 -3.53 -10.51
CA SER A 157 17.13 -3.83 -11.27
C SER A 157 16.81 -4.58 -12.56
N ARG A 158 15.96 -5.61 -12.47
CA ARG A 158 15.56 -6.43 -13.61
C ARG A 158 14.81 -5.62 -14.67
N VAL A 159 13.93 -4.70 -14.25
CA VAL A 159 13.23 -3.81 -15.20
C VAL A 159 14.22 -2.91 -15.95
N LEU A 160 15.24 -2.37 -15.25
CA LEU A 160 16.19 -1.42 -15.83
C LEU A 160 17.30 -2.08 -16.67
N LYS A 161 17.68 -3.32 -16.36
CA LYS A 161 18.75 -4.04 -17.04
C LYS A 161 18.19 -4.98 -18.10
N PHE A 162 18.21 -4.55 -19.36
CA PHE A 162 17.64 -5.32 -20.47
C PHE A 162 18.19 -6.76 -20.60
N TRP A 163 19.44 -7.00 -20.19
CA TRP A 163 20.02 -8.35 -20.20
C TRP A 163 19.45 -9.28 -19.11
N GLU A 164 18.90 -8.75 -18.01
CA GLU A 164 18.19 -9.54 -16.98
C GLU A 164 16.72 -9.81 -17.36
N TRP A 165 16.23 -9.33 -18.51
CA TRP A 165 14.87 -9.65 -18.97
C TRP A 165 14.74 -11.12 -19.34
N SER A 166 15.81 -11.71 -19.88
CA SER A 166 15.90 -13.16 -20.07
C SER A 166 15.90 -13.87 -18.71
N THR A 167 14.89 -14.73 -18.50
CA THR A 167 14.76 -15.55 -17.29
C THR A 167 16.00 -16.41 -17.04
N PHE A 168 16.66 -16.88 -18.11
CA PHE A 168 17.88 -17.66 -18.01
C PHE A 168 19.04 -16.85 -17.41
N ILE A 169 19.28 -15.63 -17.91
CA ILE A 169 20.36 -14.76 -17.42
C ILE A 169 20.06 -14.30 -15.99
N HIS A 170 18.79 -13.99 -15.71
CA HIS A 170 18.34 -13.62 -14.37
C HIS A 170 18.58 -14.74 -13.36
N ASP A 171 18.19 -15.99 -13.68
CA ASP A 171 18.37 -17.14 -12.81
C ASP A 171 19.85 -17.47 -12.52
N LEU A 172 20.76 -17.09 -13.42
CA LEU A 172 22.22 -17.22 -13.20
C LEU A 172 22.81 -16.12 -12.30
N THR A 173 22.15 -14.97 -12.21
CA THR A 173 22.64 -13.78 -11.50
C THR A 173 21.86 -13.56 -10.19
N SER A 174 20.73 -12.86 -10.27
CA SER A 174 19.94 -12.42 -9.12
C SER A 174 18.78 -13.35 -8.79
N GLY A 175 18.36 -14.23 -9.72
CA GLY A 175 17.16 -15.06 -9.58
C GLY A 175 17.24 -16.13 -8.49
N ARG A 176 18.44 -16.66 -8.19
CA ARG A 176 18.62 -17.55 -7.02
C ARG A 176 18.30 -16.84 -5.72
N GLU A 177 18.75 -15.60 -5.61
CA GLU A 177 18.54 -14.78 -4.42
C GLU A 177 17.08 -14.32 -4.33
N GLU A 178 16.48 -13.95 -5.46
CA GLU A 178 15.05 -13.65 -5.55
C GLU A 178 14.20 -14.82 -5.03
N LYS A 179 14.47 -16.05 -5.50
CA LYS A 179 13.75 -17.26 -5.07
C LYS A 179 13.91 -17.53 -3.57
N ARG A 180 15.09 -17.26 -2.98
CA ARG A 180 15.30 -17.40 -1.52
C ARG A 180 14.48 -16.39 -0.72
N VAL A 181 14.51 -15.13 -1.16
CA VAL A 181 13.79 -14.03 -0.52
C VAL A 181 12.28 -14.24 -0.60
N VAL A 182 11.78 -14.64 -1.78
CA VAL A 182 10.37 -14.99 -1.98
C VAL A 182 9.95 -16.16 -1.10
N LYS A 183 10.80 -17.19 -0.96
CA LYS A 183 10.51 -18.31 -0.06
C LYS A 183 10.32 -17.84 1.38
N LEU A 184 11.21 -16.99 1.88
CA LEU A 184 11.11 -16.44 3.24
C LEU A 184 9.79 -15.66 3.44
N ILE A 185 9.43 -14.81 2.48
CA ILE A 185 8.17 -14.05 2.54
C ILE A 185 6.96 -15.00 2.52
N ASN A 186 6.96 -16.00 1.63
CA ASN A 186 5.89 -16.98 1.54
C ASN A 186 5.77 -17.84 2.79
N ASP A 187 6.87 -18.19 3.46
CA ASP A 187 6.86 -18.98 4.69
C ASP A 187 6.19 -18.20 5.85
N VAL A 188 6.43 -16.88 5.92
CA VAL A 188 5.73 -15.98 6.87
C VAL A 188 4.24 -15.89 6.54
N THR A 189 3.88 -15.66 5.28
CA THR A 189 2.47 -15.59 4.88
C THR A 189 1.74 -16.92 5.17
N LYS A 190 2.39 -18.06 4.89
CA LYS A 190 1.82 -19.39 5.15
C LYS A 190 1.64 -19.66 6.63
N SER A 191 2.56 -19.25 7.50
CA SER A 191 2.41 -19.45 8.95
C SER A 191 1.20 -18.68 9.48
N VAL A 192 1.00 -17.43 9.03
CA VAL A 192 -0.17 -16.61 9.38
C VAL A 192 -1.46 -17.25 8.86
N ILE A 193 -1.47 -17.72 7.60
CA ILE A 193 -2.63 -18.40 7.00
C ILE A 193 -2.99 -19.66 7.80
N GLN A 194 -1.99 -20.47 8.17
CA GLN A 194 -2.20 -21.70 8.93
C GLN A 194 -2.76 -21.42 10.32
N GLU A 195 -2.25 -20.41 11.00
CA GLU A 195 -2.75 -20.02 12.32
C GLU A 195 -4.20 -19.54 12.23
N ARG A 196 -4.51 -18.68 11.26
CA ARG A 196 -5.89 -18.22 11.04
C ARG A 196 -6.84 -19.35 10.64
N LYS A 197 -6.37 -20.30 9.82
CA LYS A 197 -7.13 -21.51 9.44
C LYS A 197 -7.51 -22.35 10.66
N LYS A 198 -6.59 -22.54 11.62
CA LYS A 198 -6.89 -23.23 12.89
C LYS A 198 -7.96 -22.49 13.69
N GLN A 199 -7.85 -21.18 13.81
CA GLN A 199 -8.84 -20.36 14.53
C GLN A 199 -10.23 -20.45 13.87
N TYR A 200 -10.30 -20.40 12.54
CA TYR A 200 -11.54 -20.54 11.78
C TYR A 200 -12.22 -21.90 12.02
N LEU A 201 -11.44 -22.99 11.97
CA LEU A 201 -11.94 -24.35 12.24
C LEU A 201 -12.39 -24.53 13.69
N ASN A 202 -11.77 -23.83 14.64
CA ASN A 202 -12.17 -23.79 16.04
C ASN A 202 -13.37 -22.85 16.31
N GLY A 203 -14.04 -22.35 15.26
CA GLY A 203 -15.24 -21.51 15.37
C GLY A 203 -14.98 -20.02 15.67
N HIS A 204 -13.70 -19.59 15.73
CA HIS A 204 -13.34 -18.19 15.99
C HIS A 204 -13.41 -17.36 14.68
N LYS A 205 -14.63 -17.12 14.19
CA LYS A 205 -14.87 -16.30 13.00
C LYS A 205 -14.83 -14.81 13.39
N ASN A 206 -13.95 -14.03 12.76
CA ASN A 206 -13.90 -12.56 12.84
C ASN A 206 -14.99 -11.98 11.93
N VAL A 207 -16.21 -12.01 12.44
CA VAL A 207 -17.35 -11.35 11.80
C VAL A 207 -17.43 -9.91 12.33
N ARG A 208 -17.24 -8.92 11.46
CA ARG A 208 -17.40 -7.50 11.79
C ARG A 208 -18.79 -7.05 11.34
N GLY A 209 -19.80 -7.27 12.19
CA GLY A 209 -21.19 -6.97 11.88
C GLY A 209 -21.81 -7.97 10.90
N LYS A 210 -22.35 -7.50 9.76
CA LYS A 210 -22.90 -8.38 8.70
C LYS A 210 -21.85 -8.83 7.67
N ARG A 211 -20.59 -8.39 7.79
CA ARG A 211 -19.55 -8.60 6.78
C ARG A 211 -18.30 -9.23 7.39
N LYS A 212 -17.54 -9.94 6.56
CA LYS A 212 -16.37 -10.73 6.98
C LYS A 212 -15.07 -9.99 6.66
N ALA A 213 -14.07 -10.14 7.52
CA ALA A 213 -12.71 -9.74 7.19
C ALA A 213 -12.21 -10.53 5.96
N LEU A 214 -11.22 -9.98 5.24
CA LEU A 214 -10.73 -10.56 3.98
C LEU A 214 -10.34 -12.04 4.16
N MET A 215 -9.56 -12.35 5.19
CA MET A 215 -9.10 -13.72 5.39
C MET A 215 -10.23 -14.71 5.69
N ASP A 216 -11.26 -14.29 6.43
CA ASP A 216 -12.41 -15.15 6.72
C ASP A 216 -13.28 -15.39 5.48
N LEU A 217 -13.39 -14.39 4.59
CA LEU A 217 -14.01 -14.58 3.28
C LEU A 217 -13.20 -15.57 2.43
N LEU A 218 -11.87 -15.43 2.38
CA LEU A 218 -11.00 -16.35 1.64
C LEU A 218 -11.12 -17.79 2.16
N LEU A 219 -11.18 -17.98 3.48
CA LEU A 219 -11.35 -19.30 4.10
C LEU A 219 -12.73 -19.90 3.84
N GLU A 220 -13.80 -19.10 3.88
CA GLU A 220 -15.14 -19.53 3.47
C GLU A 220 -15.16 -19.98 2.01
N LEU A 221 -14.57 -19.18 1.10
CA LEU A 221 -14.51 -19.53 -0.32
C LEU A 221 -13.75 -20.84 -0.55
N HIS A 222 -12.71 -21.10 0.24
CA HIS A 222 -11.95 -22.35 0.19
C HIS A 222 -12.72 -23.55 0.76
N PHE A 223 -13.26 -23.44 1.98
CA PHE A 223 -13.88 -24.57 2.68
C PHE A 223 -15.32 -24.85 2.27
N GLU A 224 -16.12 -23.81 2.05
CA GLU A 224 -17.57 -23.93 1.85
C GLU A 224 -17.91 -24.00 0.36
N THR A 225 -17.38 -23.07 -0.45
CA THR A 225 -17.70 -23.01 -1.89
C THR A 225 -16.72 -23.78 -2.78
N LYS A 226 -15.51 -24.07 -2.28
CA LYS A 226 -14.39 -24.67 -3.03
C LYS A 226 -14.00 -23.89 -4.30
N GLU A 227 -14.24 -22.58 -4.31
CA GLU A 227 -13.90 -21.69 -5.43
C GLU A 227 -12.41 -21.31 -5.46
N LEU A 228 -11.71 -21.42 -4.32
CA LEU A 228 -10.30 -21.07 -4.19
C LEU A 228 -9.48 -22.23 -3.65
N SER A 229 -8.29 -22.46 -4.24
CA SER A 229 -7.29 -23.37 -3.68
C SER A 229 -6.53 -22.73 -2.51
N GLU A 230 -5.71 -23.51 -1.81
CA GLU A 230 -4.83 -22.97 -0.75
C GLU A 230 -3.75 -22.04 -1.34
N GLU A 231 -3.25 -22.39 -2.53
CA GLU A 231 -2.33 -21.54 -3.29
C GLU A 231 -3.00 -20.21 -3.65
N ASP A 232 -4.25 -20.23 -4.11
CA ASP A 232 -5.00 -19.03 -4.43
C ASP A 232 -5.16 -18.10 -3.22
N ILE A 233 -5.40 -18.65 -2.03
CA ILE A 233 -5.45 -17.86 -0.80
C ILE A 233 -4.10 -17.19 -0.55
N CYS A 234 -3.00 -17.94 -0.68
CA CYS A 234 -1.66 -17.39 -0.47
C CYS A 234 -1.32 -16.28 -1.47
N GLU A 235 -1.71 -16.44 -2.74
CA GLU A 235 -1.54 -15.43 -3.79
C GLU A 235 -2.29 -14.13 -3.46
N GLU A 236 -3.56 -14.25 -3.05
CA GLU A 236 -4.36 -13.07 -2.69
C GLU A 236 -3.82 -12.39 -1.43
N VAL A 237 -3.47 -13.15 -0.39
CA VAL A 237 -2.90 -12.59 0.85
C VAL A 237 -1.60 -11.83 0.55
N ASN A 238 -0.66 -12.43 -0.20
CA ASN A 238 0.56 -11.75 -0.61
C ASN A 238 0.26 -10.47 -1.42
N THR A 239 -0.74 -10.52 -2.29
CA THR A 239 -1.16 -9.38 -3.11
C THR A 239 -1.64 -8.22 -2.23
N PHE A 240 -2.55 -8.47 -1.28
CA PHE A 240 -3.07 -7.42 -0.42
C PHE A 240 -2.04 -6.89 0.57
N VAL A 241 -1.23 -7.78 1.16
CA VAL A 241 -0.16 -7.34 2.08
C VAL A 241 0.82 -6.46 1.32
N ALA A 242 1.41 -6.93 0.22
CA ALA A 242 2.42 -6.18 -0.53
C ALA A 242 1.89 -4.84 -1.05
N ALA A 243 0.67 -4.81 -1.59
CA ALA A 243 0.09 -3.58 -2.13
C ALA A 243 -0.36 -2.60 -1.04
N GLY A 244 -0.84 -3.11 0.10
CA GLY A 244 -1.47 -2.31 1.15
C GLY A 244 -0.49 -1.64 2.10
N HIS A 245 0.62 -2.27 2.47
CA HIS A 245 1.53 -1.67 3.47
C HIS A 245 2.59 -0.76 2.84
N GLU A 246 3.31 -1.23 1.82
CA GLU A 246 4.45 -0.48 1.26
C GLU A 246 4.01 0.87 0.68
N THR A 247 2.86 0.92 0.00
CA THR A 247 2.34 2.15 -0.62
C THR A 247 1.94 3.19 0.43
N VAL A 248 1.29 2.76 1.51
CA VAL A 248 0.91 3.61 2.64
C VAL A 248 2.15 4.07 3.40
N ALA A 249 3.12 3.19 3.63
CA ALA A 249 4.37 3.53 4.29
C ALA A 249 5.14 4.62 3.55
N HIS A 250 5.28 4.49 2.23
CA HIS A 250 5.91 5.50 1.39
C HIS A 250 5.13 6.82 1.44
N THR A 251 3.80 6.78 1.36
CA THR A 251 2.96 7.99 1.42
C THR A 251 3.14 8.73 2.74
N ILE A 252 3.08 8.03 3.87
CA ILE A 252 3.27 8.62 5.22
C ILE A 252 4.70 9.17 5.36
N THR A 253 5.71 8.40 4.93
CA THR A 253 7.12 8.83 5.04
C THR A 253 7.38 10.11 4.25
N TRP A 254 6.88 10.19 3.01
CA TRP A 254 7.02 11.40 2.18
C TRP A 254 6.20 12.57 2.72
N ALA A 255 4.98 12.32 3.20
CA ALA A 255 4.17 13.36 3.82
C ALA A 255 4.89 13.96 5.04
N LEU A 256 5.41 13.13 5.96
CA LEU A 256 6.16 13.58 7.13
C LEU A 256 7.43 14.33 6.73
N TYR A 257 8.16 13.85 5.72
CA TYR A 257 9.33 14.54 5.19
C TYR A 257 8.99 15.93 4.65
N LEU A 258 7.94 16.05 3.83
CA LEU A 258 7.51 17.34 3.27
C LEU A 258 6.97 18.28 4.36
N VAL A 259 6.18 17.78 5.31
CA VAL A 259 5.71 18.59 6.44
C VAL A 259 6.88 19.14 7.24
N GLY A 260 7.92 18.34 7.48
CA GLY A 260 9.15 18.80 8.15
C GLY A 260 9.96 19.84 7.36
N LEU A 261 9.80 19.92 6.03
CA LEU A 261 10.47 20.92 5.18
C LEU A 261 9.70 22.25 5.10
N TYR A 262 8.40 22.25 5.36
CA TYR A 262 7.53 23.43 5.22
C TYR A 262 6.87 23.79 6.57
N PRO A 263 7.54 24.57 7.44
CA PRO A 263 7.04 24.93 8.76
C PRO A 263 5.67 25.61 8.74
N ASP A 264 5.37 26.42 7.73
CA ASP A 264 4.06 27.09 7.59
C ASP A 264 2.92 26.09 7.34
N VAL A 265 3.20 25.00 6.60
CA VAL A 265 2.25 23.91 6.38
C VAL A 265 2.08 23.12 7.66
N GLN A 266 3.17 22.81 8.35
CA GLN A 266 3.14 22.14 9.65
C GLN A 266 2.32 22.93 10.68
N ALA A 267 2.50 24.25 10.77
CA ALA A 267 1.76 25.11 11.70
C ALA A 267 0.25 25.07 11.43
N LYS A 268 -0.17 25.10 10.16
CA LYS A 268 -1.58 24.99 9.77
C LYS A 268 -2.19 23.63 10.08
N ILE A 269 -1.41 22.54 9.93
CA ILE A 269 -1.84 21.21 10.35
C ILE A 269 -2.06 21.20 11.86
N HIS A 270 -1.13 21.76 12.64
CA HIS A 270 -1.30 21.85 14.10
C HIS A 270 -2.52 22.68 14.49
N GLU A 271 -2.77 23.82 13.84
CA GLU A 271 -3.97 24.64 14.09
C GLU A 271 -5.27 23.85 13.84
N GLU A 272 -5.33 23.08 12.75
CA GLU A 272 -6.47 22.19 12.46
C GLU A 272 -6.62 21.09 13.53
N LEU A 273 -5.52 20.43 13.90
CA LEU A 273 -5.53 19.37 14.91
C LEU A 273 -5.93 19.90 16.29
N ASP A 274 -5.39 21.04 16.71
CA ASP A 274 -5.72 21.68 18.00
C ASP A 274 -7.19 22.13 18.02
N GLY A 275 -7.74 22.56 16.87
CA GLY A 275 -9.15 22.89 16.74
C GLY A 275 -10.10 21.70 16.91
N ILE A 276 -9.70 20.51 16.46
CA ILE A 276 -10.53 19.28 16.50
C ILE A 276 -10.35 18.52 17.82
N PHE A 277 -9.11 18.37 18.29
CA PHE A 277 -8.76 17.55 19.45
C PHE A 277 -8.62 18.35 20.75
N GLY A 278 -8.48 19.67 20.67
CA GLY A 278 -8.34 20.54 21.83
C GLY A 278 -7.18 20.10 22.72
N THR A 279 -7.45 19.88 24.01
CA THR A 279 -6.44 19.45 24.99
C THR A 279 -6.28 17.93 25.10
N ASP A 280 -7.14 17.13 24.47
CA ASP A 280 -7.12 15.68 24.58
C ASP A 280 -6.36 15.03 23.41
N GLY A 281 -5.03 15.09 23.48
CA GLY A 281 -4.15 14.50 22.46
C GLY A 281 -4.01 12.98 22.53
N ASN A 282 -4.62 12.31 23.51
CA ASN A 282 -4.52 10.84 23.68
C ASN A 282 -5.81 10.10 23.28
N ARG A 283 -6.90 10.84 23.02
CA ARG A 283 -8.14 10.30 22.49
C ARG A 283 -7.94 9.63 21.13
N TYR A 284 -8.66 8.54 20.91
CA TYR A 284 -8.76 7.90 19.59
C TYR A 284 -9.49 8.77 18.58
N VAL A 285 -8.94 8.82 17.36
CA VAL A 285 -9.56 9.46 16.20
C VAL A 285 -10.83 8.69 15.85
N THR A 286 -11.92 9.42 15.68
CA THR A 286 -13.25 8.92 15.30
C THR A 286 -13.55 9.21 13.83
N GLU A 287 -14.59 8.59 13.28
CA GLU A 287 -15.01 8.84 11.89
C GLU A 287 -15.44 10.29 11.66
N THR A 288 -16.03 10.96 12.66
CA THR A 288 -16.39 12.37 12.55
C THR A 288 -15.14 13.24 12.42
N ASP A 289 -14.10 12.96 13.21
CA ASP A 289 -12.84 13.72 13.14
C ASP A 289 -12.19 13.59 11.75
N LEU A 290 -12.23 12.41 11.14
CA LEU A 290 -11.69 12.20 9.79
C LEU A 290 -12.34 13.09 8.73
N ASN A 291 -13.63 13.41 8.87
CA ASN A 291 -14.33 14.30 7.94
C ASN A 291 -13.98 15.78 8.17
N ASP A 292 -13.46 16.12 9.35
CA ASP A 292 -13.09 17.47 9.73
C ASP A 292 -11.61 17.79 9.43
N LEU A 293 -10.77 16.78 9.22
CA LEU A 293 -9.34 16.87 8.85
C LEU A 293 -9.11 17.28 7.38
N LYS A 294 -9.73 18.38 6.96
CA LYS A 294 -9.79 18.82 5.55
C LYS A 294 -8.44 19.30 5.03
N TYR A 295 -7.71 20.08 5.83
CA TYR A 295 -6.40 20.60 5.45
C TYR A 295 -5.35 19.49 5.43
N LEU A 296 -5.33 18.63 6.44
CA LEU A 296 -4.46 17.45 6.45
C LEU A 296 -4.74 16.54 5.24
N GLU A 297 -6.01 16.32 4.89
CA GLU A 297 -6.37 15.57 3.67
C GLU A 297 -5.81 16.25 2.40
N CYS A 298 -5.89 17.58 2.31
CA CYS A 298 -5.28 18.33 1.19
C CYS A 298 -3.76 18.13 1.16
N VAL A 299 -3.08 18.18 2.31
CA VAL A 299 -1.63 17.96 2.41
C VAL A 299 -1.25 16.54 2.03
N LEU A 300 -2.06 15.53 2.37
CA LEU A 300 -1.84 14.12 2.02
C LEU A 300 -2.14 13.80 0.56
N LYS A 301 -2.98 14.60 -0.12
CA LYS A 301 -3.24 14.51 -1.56
C LYS A 301 -2.20 15.24 -2.41
N SER A 302 -1.65 16.33 -1.88
CA SER A 302 -0.60 17.16 -2.50
C SER A 302 0.84 16.60 -2.53
N PRO A 303 1.26 15.51 -1.85
CA PRO A 303 2.66 15.12 -1.75
C PRO A 303 3.07 14.11 -2.83
N ARG A 304 2.15 13.66 -3.69
CA ARG A 304 2.57 12.99 -4.93
C ARG A 304 3.34 14.04 -5.70
N PRO A 305 4.67 13.88 -5.90
CA PRO A 305 5.49 14.91 -6.50
C PRO A 305 4.78 15.33 -7.78
N LEU A 306 4.44 16.62 -7.85
CA LEU A 306 4.11 17.33 -9.07
C LEU A 306 4.98 16.71 -10.15
N GLN A 307 4.35 15.96 -11.06
CA GLN A 307 5.06 15.38 -12.18
C GLN A 307 5.71 16.57 -12.86
N VAL A 308 7.04 16.68 -12.69
CA VAL A 308 7.83 17.73 -13.33
C VAL A 308 7.45 17.72 -14.80
N ASN A 309 6.72 18.76 -15.21
CA ASN A 309 6.40 19.10 -16.58
C ASN A 309 7.73 19.35 -17.29
N SER A 310 8.36 18.27 -17.73
CA SER A 310 9.52 18.33 -18.62
C SER A 310 8.99 18.45 -20.04
N SER A 311 8.52 19.64 -20.41
CA SER A 311 8.38 20.07 -21.82
C SER A 311 8.08 21.57 -21.90
N SER A 312 9.11 22.38 -21.65
CA SER A 312 9.25 23.72 -22.23
C SER A 312 10.73 24.09 -22.24
N THR A 313 11.52 23.30 -22.98
CA THR A 313 12.67 23.86 -23.67
C THR A 313 12.11 24.61 -24.88
N ASP A 314 11.85 25.89 -24.72
CA ASP A 314 11.75 26.84 -25.84
C ASP A 314 11.97 28.26 -25.29
N GLY A 315 13.01 28.93 -25.81
CA GLY A 315 13.11 30.39 -25.79
C GLY A 315 14.00 31.03 -24.73
N MET A 316 15.31 30.77 -24.75
CA MET A 316 16.31 31.81 -24.46
C MET A 316 17.51 31.63 -25.39
N GLU A 317 17.29 31.94 -26.67
CA GLU A 317 18.32 32.54 -27.52
C GLU A 317 18.33 34.05 -27.25
N SER A 318 19.54 34.61 -27.28
CA SER A 318 19.92 36.04 -27.28
C SER A 318 20.11 36.77 -25.93
N LEU A 319 21.38 37.15 -25.75
CA LEU A 319 22.04 38.04 -24.78
C LEU A 319 22.44 37.44 -23.43
#